data_AF-A0A410URJ6-F1
#
_entry.id   AF-A0A410URJ6-F1
#
_cell.length_a   1.000
_cell.length_b   1.000
_cell.length_c   1.000
_cell.angle_alpha   90.00
_cell.angle_beta   90.00
_cell.angle_gamma   90.00
#
_symmetry.space_group_name_H-M   'P 1'
#
loop_
_entity.id
_entity.type
_entity.pdbx_description
1 polymer ?
#
loop_
_entity_poly.entity_id
_entity_poly.type
_entity_poly.pdbx_seq_one_letter_code
_entity_poly.pdbx_strand_id
1 'polypeptide(L)' 'MKEIAMASSFEPQFHKRVLRDKGDSIWVALPQPRTLLPVKITFYRRWQCEERLKLEELGETVLKEFGG' A
#
# COMPACT_ATOMS: atom_id res chain seq x y z
N MET A 1 -6.88 -10.23 27.20
CA MET A 1 -6.66 -10.64 25.80
C MET A 1 -6.58 -9.36 24.98
N LYS A 2 -5.41 -9.02 24.43
CA LYS A 2 -5.29 -7.87 23.54
C LYS A 2 -5.86 -8.31 22.19
N GLU A 3 -6.98 -7.72 21.79
CA GLU A 3 -7.40 -7.70 20.39
C GLU A 3 -6.23 -7.14 19.58
N ILE A 4 -5.50 -8.04 18.90
CA ILE A 4 -4.64 -7.64 17.82
C ILE A 4 -5.63 -7.32 16.71
N ALA A 5 -6.06 -6.05 16.64
CA ALA A 5 -6.62 -5.53 15.41
C ALA A 5 -5.68 -6.00 14.32
N MET A 6 -6.18 -6.85 13.42
CA MET A 6 -5.46 -7.28 12.23
C MET A 6 -5.33 -6.03 11.37
N ALA A 7 -4.43 -5.13 11.77
CA ALA A 7 -4.01 -3.99 10.99
C ALA A 7 -3.47 -4.64 9.73
N SER A 8 -4.27 -4.57 8.67
CA SER A 8 -3.88 -5.00 7.34
C SER A 8 -2.53 -4.33 7.07
N SER A 9 -1.45 -5.11 7.10
CA SER A 9 -0.11 -4.54 6.98
C SER A 9 -0.01 -3.98 5.56
N PHE A 10 -0.09 -2.66 5.44
CA PHE A 10 0.02 -1.98 4.16
C PHE A 10 1.51 -1.93 3.77
N GLU A 11 1.98 -3.02 3.16
CA GLU A 11 3.36 -3.18 2.71
C GLU A 11 3.45 -3.16 1.17
N PRO A 12 3.74 -2.00 0.57
CA PRO A 12 3.90 -1.91 -0.87
C PRO A 12 5.19 -2.63 -1.32
N GLN A 13 5.04 -3.70 -2.09
CA GLN A 13 6.14 -4.63 -2.48
C GLN A 13 7.31 -3.97 -3.23
N PHE A 14 7.09 -2.86 -3.94
CA PHE A 14 8.15 -2.13 -4.66
C PHE A 14 8.73 -0.95 -3.88
N HIS A 15 8.49 -0.92 -2.57
CA HIS A 15 9.01 0.10 -1.68
C HIS A 15 9.76 -0.54 -0.53
N LYS A 16 10.71 0.20 0.03
CA LYS A 16 11.40 -0.14 1.25
C LYS A 16 10.96 0.82 2.34
N ARG A 17 10.68 0.29 3.53
CA ARG A 17 10.46 1.12 4.71
C ARG A 17 11.81 1.66 5.19
N VAL A 18 11.94 2.98 5.25
CA VAL A 18 13.15 3.67 5.71
C VAL A 18 12.80 4.46 6.97
N LEU A 19 13.62 4.30 8.01
CA LEU A 19 13.51 5.07 9.24
C LEU A 19 14.13 6.45 9.04
N ARG A 20 13.41 7.50 9.46
CA ARG A 20 13.94 8.86 9.55
C ARG A 20 14.52 9.10 10.94
N ASP A 21 15.40 10.09 11.04
CA ASP A 21 16.11 10.47 12.28
C ASP A 21 15.20 10.76 13.49
N LYS A 22 13.91 11.04 13.27
CA LYS A 22 12.92 11.32 14.33
C LYS A 22 12.04 10.13 14.71
N GLY A 23 12.34 8.92 14.23
CA GLY A 23 11.58 7.70 14.53
C GLY A 23 10.39 7.44 13.59
N ASP A 24 10.06 8.39 12.73
CA ASP A 24 9.04 8.19 11.69
C ASP A 24 9.55 7.26 10.59
N SER A 25 8.68 6.39 10.08
CA SER A 25 9.00 5.51 8.96
C SER A 25 8.28 5.94 7.69
N ILE A 26 9.00 5.94 6.56
CA ILE A 26 8.43 6.25 5.25
C ILE A 26 8.65 5.09 4.28
N TRP A 27 7.77 4.97 3.29
CA TRP A 27 7.95 4.05 2.17
C TRP A 27 8.68 4.76 1.03
N VAL A 28 9.85 4.25 0.63
CA VAL A 28 10.64 4.78 -0.47
C VAL A 28 10.60 3.79 -1.63
N ALA A 29 10.22 4.25 -2.82
CA ALA A 29 10.22 3.42 -4.02
C ALA A 29 11.64 2.92 -4.32
N LEU A 30 11.78 1.61 -4.55
CA LEU A 30 13.05 1.05 -4.99
C LEU A 30 13.34 1.50 -6.44
N PRO A 31 14.60 1.82 -6.77
CA PRO A 31 14.97 2.13 -8.15
C PRO A 31 14.72 0.91 -9.04
N GLN A 32 14.03 1.12 -10.16
CA GLN A 32 13.70 0.06 -11.11
C GLN A 32 13.99 0.50 -12.54
N PRO A 33 14.41 -0.43 -13.41
CA PRO A 33 14.47 -0.19 -14.86
C PRO A 33 13.14 0.35 -15.38
N ARG A 34 13.20 1.35 -16.28
CA ARG A 34 11.99 1.95 -16.88
C ARG A 34 11.11 0.92 -17.59
N THR A 35 11.72 -0.15 -18.09
CA THR A 35 11.03 -1.28 -18.73
C THR A 35 10.08 -2.02 -17.79
N LEU A 36 10.26 -1.92 -16.47
CA LEU A 36 9.38 -2.54 -15.48
C LEU A 36 8.22 -1.64 -15.04
N LEU A 37 8.20 -0.36 -15.45
CA LEU A 37 7.14 0.58 -15.05
C LEU A 37 5.73 0.12 -15.45
N PRO A 38 5.48 -0.39 -16.68
CA PRO A 38 4.14 -0.88 -17.03
C PRO A 38 3.69 -2.05 -16.15
N VAL A 39 4.61 -2.98 -15.84
CA VAL A 39 4.34 -4.12 -14.95
C VAL A 39 4.02 -3.64 -13.53
N LYS A 40 4.81 -2.70 -13.01
CA LYS A 40 4.61 -2.07 -11.70
C LYS A 40 3.25 -1.38 -11.60
N ILE A 41 2.83 -0.63 -12.62
CA ILE A 41 1.53 0.06 -12.67
C ILE A 41 0.38 -0.94 -12.63
N THR A 42 0.42 -1.95 -13.51
CA THR A 42 -0.61 -2.99 -13.57
C THR A 42 -0.73 -3.74 -12.25
N PHE A 43 0.40 -4.08 -11.64
CA PHE A 43 0.44 -4.73 -10.34
C PHE A 43 -0.17 -3.87 -9.23
N TYR A 44 0.23 -2.59 -9.14
CA TYR A 44 -0.31 -1.69 -8.11
C TYR A 44 -1.81 -1.49 -8.23
N ARG A 45 -2.34 -1.36 -9.44
CA ARG A 45 -3.80 -1.24 -9.66
C ARG A 45 -4.54 -2.47 -9.16
N ARG A 46 -4.03 -3.66 -9.49
CA ARG A 46 -4.62 -4.92 -9.03
C ARG A 46 -4.60 -5.00 -7.51
N TRP A 47 -3.46 -4.72 -6.89
CA TRP A 47 -3.32 -4.74 -5.45
C TRP A 47 -4.23 -3.72 -4.75
N GLN A 48 -4.34 -2.49 -5.27
CA GLN A 48 -5.26 -1.48 -4.75
C GLN A 48 -6.72 -1.93 -4.80
N CYS A 49 -7.13 -2.60 -5.88
CA CYS A 49 -8.47 -3.19 -5.96
C CYS A 49 -8.68 -4.30 -4.92
N GLU A 50 -7.69 -5.19 -4.75
CA GLU A 50 -7.75 -6.28 -3.77
C GLU A 50 -7.81 -5.73 -2.33
N GLU A 51 -7.01 -4.72 -1.98
CA GLU A 51 -7.07 -4.09 -0.65
C GLU A 51 -8.36 -3.30 -0.43
N ARG A 52 -8.87 -2.61 -1.45
CA ARG A 52 -10.18 -1.95 -1.37
C ARG A 52 -11.26 -2.95 -0.99
N LEU A 53 -11.31 -4.11 -1.66
CA LEU A 53 -12.30 -5.15 -1.39
C LEU A 53 -12.18 -5.69 0.04
N LYS A 54 -10.96 -5.97 0.51
CA LYS A 54 -10.74 -6.42 1.90
C LYS A 54 -11.19 -5.38 2.93
N LEU A 55 -10.89 -4.11 2.70
CA LEU A 55 -11.33 -3.02 3.58
C LEU A 55 -12.85 -2.89 3.58
N GLU A 56 -13.49 -2.93 2.41
CA GLU A 56 -14.95 -2.93 2.28
C GLU A 56 -15.60 -4.13 3.01
N GLU A 57 -15.01 -5.33 2.93
CA GLU A 57 -15.45 -6.53 3.67
C GLU A 57 -15.32 -6.38 5.20
N LEU A 58 -14.33 -5.63 5.66
CA LEU A 58 -14.15 -5.28 7.08
C LEU A 58 -15.08 -4.16 7.56
N GLY A 59 -15.92 -3.61 6.67
CA GLY A 59 -16.83 -2.50 6.97
C GLY A 59 -16.16 -1.13 6.96
N GLU A 60 -14.92 -1.03 6.47
CA GLU A 60 -14.21 0.23 6.33
C GLU A 60 -14.75 1.03 5.13
N THR A 61 -14.80 2.36 5.27
CA THR A 61 -15.19 3.24 4.16
C THR A 61 -13.96 3.57 3.32
N VAL A 62 -13.86 3.00 2.12
CA VAL A 62 -12.77 3.31 1.19
C VAL A 62 -13.15 4.51 0.32
N LEU A 63 -12.24 5.49 0.23
CA LEU A 63 -12.39 6.64 -0.65
C LEU A 63 -12.41 6.17 -2.11
N LYS A 64 -13.52 6.42 -2.82
CA LYS A 64 -13.74 5.87 -4.16
C LYS A 64 -12.91 6.54 -5.25
N GLU A 65 -12.38 7.73 -5.02
CA GLU A 65 -11.45 8.44 -5.92
C GLU A 65 -11.06 9.76 -5.23
N PHE A 66 -9.78 10.15 -5.32
CA PHE A 66 -9.46 11.58 -5.31
C PHE A 66 -9.70 12.05 -6.74
N GLY A 67 -10.83 12.71 -6.99
CA GLY A 67 -11.04 13.40 -8.27
C GLY A 67 -9.96 14.45 -8.47
N GLY A 68 -9.28 14.40 -9.63
CA GLY A 68 -8.21 15.31 -10.05
C GLY A 68 -7.45 14.77 -11.25
#